data_AF-A0A1I5CU71-F1
#
_entry.id   AF-A0A1I5CU71-F1
#
_cell.length_a   1.000
_cell.length_b   1.000
_cell.length_c   1.000
_cell.angle_alpha   90.00
_cell.angle_beta   90.00
_cell.angle_gamma   90.00
#
_symmetry.space_group_name_H-M   'P 1'
#
loop_
_entity.id
_entity.type
_entity.pdbx_description
1 polymer ?
#
loop_
_entity_poly.entity_id
_entity_poly.type
_entity_poly.pdbx_seq_one_letter_code
_entity_poly.pdbx_strand_id
1 'polypeptide(L)'
;MAEKRQSNSDLESVTIRIPVWLKESLERVKGSFTGVSTMSDAVRFVMETGVGAVDPLRDANELQELQKSEQQALQRIVAKWRHGHQLFSRAELAFIAQWAHQAYMFCKTSNVQRHPVLANLQAFGSVIALRNELYSYTDNTEGRDRYYRGNLGGQGGDSIKEKLASATASLKEFPYCSFAEFASRCLEVALRDEPTLPADRLNDVMRPHLAALIKLALRAYFQSKGKPALSVEEGFGSGTIKYPSTVAKGRITVSPNLISDSMTVGIIWEGGNLIVAVNSFIELGELVTLVGAVCSEYQVTGKRFILTQPMAPLAQYVMRVGGVQIAFQGTEFDDLRAALTELMAQPLMRSEYERLAWIYGDI
;
A
#
# COMPACT_ATOMS: atom_id res chain seq x y z
N MET A 1 -22.56 47.83 -26.91
CA MET A 1 -22.24 46.64 -26.10
C MET A 1 -20.91 46.91 -25.43
N ALA A 2 -20.94 47.23 -24.13
CA ALA A 2 -19.76 47.53 -23.34
C ALA A 2 -19.45 46.31 -22.46
N GLU A 3 -18.28 45.71 -22.68
CA GLU A 3 -17.74 44.68 -21.80
C GLU A 3 -17.38 45.30 -20.45
N LYS A 4 -18.09 44.88 -19.40
CA LYS A 4 -17.72 45.10 -18.02
C LYS A 4 -16.39 44.38 -17.76
N ARG A 5 -15.30 45.14 -17.65
CA ARG A 5 -14.07 44.67 -16.98
C ARG A 5 -14.42 44.35 -15.53
N GLN A 6 -14.31 43.09 -15.16
CA GLN A 6 -14.34 42.65 -13.77
C GLN A 6 -13.16 43.30 -13.03
N SER A 7 -13.50 44.02 -11.97
CA SER A 7 -12.58 44.67 -11.04
C SER A 7 -11.82 43.60 -10.25
N ASN A 8 -10.49 43.51 -10.42
CA ASN A 8 -9.59 42.80 -9.51
C ASN A 8 -9.61 43.52 -8.15
N SER A 9 -10.43 43.07 -7.20
CA SER A 9 -10.61 43.75 -5.91
C SER A 9 -9.85 43.15 -4.72
N ASP A 10 -9.06 42.08 -4.87
CA ASP A 10 -8.44 41.42 -3.72
C ASP A 10 -6.90 41.32 -3.87
N LEU A 11 -6.22 42.45 -4.05
CA LEU A 11 -4.75 42.52 -3.98
C LEU A 11 -4.34 43.38 -2.77
N GLU A 12 -3.64 42.76 -1.83
CA GLU A 12 -3.04 43.46 -0.68
C GLU A 12 -1.54 43.68 -0.91
N SER A 13 -1.05 44.86 -0.50
CA SER A 13 0.37 45.20 -0.57
C SER A 13 1.03 45.06 0.80
N VAL A 14 2.15 44.33 0.87
CA VAL A 14 2.94 44.18 2.09
C VAL A 14 4.34 44.77 1.87
N THR A 15 4.84 45.52 2.86
CA THR A 15 6.22 46.03 2.87
C THR A 15 7.08 45.19 3.80
N ILE A 16 8.15 44.59 3.28
CA ILE A 16 9.04 43.70 4.04
C ILE A 16 10.45 44.29 4.01
N ARG A 17 11.15 44.26 5.15
CA ARG A 17 12.58 44.59 5.22
C ARG A 17 13.38 43.30 5.09
N ILE A 18 14.22 43.22 4.06
CA ILE A 18 15.06 42.05 3.77
C ILE A 18 16.55 42.42 3.76
N PRO A 19 17.45 41.46 4.07
CA PRO A 19 18.88 41.66 3.88
C PRO A 19 19.25 41.95 2.42
N VAL A 20 20.33 42.71 2.19
CA VAL A 20 20.77 43.14 0.84
C VAL A 20 21.02 41.94 -0.09
N TRP A 21 21.65 40.88 0.41
CA TRP A 21 21.93 39.67 -0.37
C TRP A 21 20.66 38.96 -0.88
N LEU A 22 19.55 39.06 -0.14
CA LEU A 22 18.27 38.46 -0.52
C LEU A 22 17.62 39.27 -1.65
N LYS A 23 17.72 40.60 -1.60
CA LYS A 23 17.31 41.50 -2.69
C LYS A 23 18.09 41.20 -3.98
N GLU A 24 19.41 41.05 -3.89
CA GLU A 24 20.27 40.69 -5.03
C GLU A 24 19.92 39.31 -5.61
N SER A 25 19.51 38.38 -4.76
CA SER A 25 19.05 37.06 -5.20
C SER A 25 17.70 37.13 -5.94
N LEU A 26 16.77 37.99 -5.50
CA LEU A 26 15.50 38.22 -6.20
C LEU A 26 15.69 38.92 -7.56
N GLU A 27 16.63 39.85 -7.70
CA GLU A 27 16.97 40.46 -9.00
C GLU A 27 17.50 39.42 -9.99
N ARG A 28 18.24 38.40 -9.53
CA ARG A 28 18.70 37.30 -10.41
C ARG A 28 17.52 36.47 -10.94
N VAL A 29 16.49 36.24 -10.13
CA VAL A 29 15.27 35.50 -10.51
C VAL A 29 14.46 36.27 -11.56
N LYS A 30 14.30 37.59 -11.38
CA LYS A 30 13.62 38.50 -12.31
C LYS A 30 14.21 38.53 -13.73
N GLY A 31 15.45 38.08 -13.92
CA GLY A 31 16.10 37.99 -15.23
C GLY A 31 16.17 36.58 -15.83
N SER A 32 15.86 35.55 -15.04
CA SER A 32 16.17 34.16 -15.40
C SER A 32 14.96 33.33 -15.85
N PHE A 33 13.74 33.81 -15.62
CA PHE A 33 12.51 33.05 -15.89
C PHE A 33 11.51 33.85 -16.75
N THR A 34 10.92 33.18 -17.73
CA THR A 34 9.89 33.74 -18.61
C THR A 34 8.63 34.10 -17.82
N GLY A 35 8.18 35.36 -17.93
CA GLY A 35 6.99 35.86 -17.23
C GLY A 35 7.26 36.48 -15.86
N VAL A 36 8.50 36.43 -15.37
CA VAL A 36 8.91 37.13 -14.14
C VAL A 36 9.63 38.41 -14.54
N SER A 37 8.89 39.52 -14.66
CA SER A 37 9.43 40.76 -15.24
C SER A 37 9.70 41.86 -14.21
N THR A 38 9.01 41.80 -13.07
CA THR A 38 9.12 42.79 -11.99
C THR A 38 9.69 42.17 -10.71
N MET A 39 10.13 43.02 -9.78
CA MET A 39 10.58 42.57 -8.46
C MET A 39 9.42 41.94 -7.68
N SER A 40 8.20 42.46 -7.86
CA SER A 40 6.99 41.87 -7.31
C SER A 40 6.70 40.49 -7.89
N ASP A 41 6.92 40.29 -9.20
CA ASP A 41 6.79 38.97 -9.84
C ASP A 41 7.85 38.00 -9.30
N ALA A 42 9.09 38.46 -9.09
CA ALA A 42 10.16 37.63 -8.57
C ALA A 42 9.92 37.25 -7.11
N VAL A 43 9.44 38.19 -6.29
CA VAL A 43 9.02 37.93 -4.90
C VAL A 43 7.83 37.00 -4.88
N ARG A 44 6.82 37.23 -5.73
CA ARG A 44 5.64 36.36 -5.85
C ARG A 44 6.03 34.97 -6.30
N PHE A 45 6.88 34.84 -7.31
CA PHE A 45 7.38 33.57 -7.83
C PHE A 45 8.19 32.85 -6.75
N VAL A 46 9.12 33.52 -6.06
CA VAL A 46 9.90 32.93 -4.95
C VAL A 46 9.05 32.65 -3.73
N MET A 47 7.98 33.41 -3.50
CA MET A 47 6.96 33.07 -2.52
C MET A 47 6.24 31.82 -3.02
N GLU A 48 5.48 31.81 -4.10
CA GLU A 48 4.79 30.62 -4.65
C GLU A 48 5.67 29.36 -4.82
N THR A 49 6.98 29.50 -5.04
CA THR A 49 7.94 28.38 -5.18
C THR A 49 8.73 28.03 -3.91
N GLY A 50 9.06 29.01 -3.05
CA GLY A 50 9.88 28.85 -1.84
C GLY A 50 9.07 28.92 -0.55
N VAL A 51 8.06 29.78 -0.51
CA VAL A 51 6.81 29.54 0.23
C VAL A 51 5.96 28.66 -0.68
N GLY A 52 6.31 27.36 -0.76
CA GLY A 52 5.30 26.38 -1.11
C GLY A 52 4.17 26.52 -0.10
N ALA A 53 3.26 27.48 -0.34
CA ALA A 53 1.93 27.47 0.18
C ALA A 53 1.42 26.18 -0.43
N VAL A 54 1.59 25.12 0.34
CA VAL A 54 0.84 23.92 0.08
C VAL A 54 -0.57 24.34 0.37
N ASP A 55 -1.18 24.83 -0.70
CA ASP A 55 -2.54 25.25 -0.75
C ASP A 55 -3.34 23.97 -0.54
N PRO A 56 -3.97 23.80 0.63
CA PRO A 56 -4.76 22.61 0.88
C PRO A 56 -5.89 22.48 -0.15
N LEU A 57 -6.32 23.58 -0.77
CA LEU A 57 -7.27 23.57 -1.88
C LEU A 57 -6.66 23.00 -3.16
N ARG A 58 -5.39 23.30 -3.46
CA ARG A 58 -4.68 22.70 -4.61
C ARG A 58 -4.51 21.19 -4.42
N ASP A 59 -4.07 20.75 -3.25
CA ASP A 59 -3.91 19.31 -2.95
C ASP A 59 -5.26 18.60 -2.98
N ALA A 60 -6.32 19.22 -2.43
CA ALA A 60 -7.67 18.66 -2.48
C ALA A 60 -8.21 18.58 -3.92
N ASN A 61 -7.98 19.60 -4.74
CA ASN A 61 -8.38 19.60 -6.15
C ASN A 61 -7.60 18.53 -6.94
N GLU A 62 -6.29 18.42 -6.74
CA GLU A 62 -5.50 17.37 -7.38
C GLU A 62 -5.97 15.97 -6.96
N LEU A 63 -6.23 15.75 -5.67
CA LEU A 63 -6.77 14.50 -5.16
C LEU A 63 -8.14 14.17 -5.80
N GLN A 64 -9.01 15.17 -5.94
CA GLN A 64 -10.30 15.00 -6.60
C GLN A 64 -10.14 14.61 -8.08
N GLU A 65 -9.18 15.21 -8.80
CA GLU A 65 -8.88 14.83 -10.19
C GLU A 65 -8.32 13.40 -10.29
N LEU A 66 -7.44 13.00 -9.37
CA LEU A 66 -6.95 11.62 -9.27
C LEU A 66 -8.10 10.63 -9.05
N GLN A 67 -9.06 10.97 -8.20
CA GLN A 67 -10.24 10.16 -7.90
C GLN A 67 -11.22 10.06 -9.07
N LYS A 68 -11.30 11.05 -9.96
CA LYS A 68 -12.13 10.97 -11.18
C LYS A 68 -11.58 9.96 -12.18
N SER A 69 -10.26 9.78 -12.24
CA SER A 69 -9.57 8.92 -13.22
C SER A 69 -8.64 7.91 -12.54
N GLU A 70 -9.21 7.11 -11.63
CA GLU A 70 -8.48 6.19 -10.73
C GLU A 70 -7.48 5.28 -11.46
N GLN A 71 -7.88 4.74 -12.62
CA GLN A 71 -7.01 3.85 -13.41
C GLN A 71 -5.77 4.59 -13.94
N GLN A 72 -5.98 5.77 -14.54
CA GLN A 72 -4.91 6.59 -15.10
C GLN A 72 -3.99 7.12 -13.99
N ALA A 73 -4.56 7.47 -12.84
CA ALA A 73 -3.82 7.85 -11.64
C ALA A 73 -2.86 6.74 -11.20
N LEU A 74 -3.34 5.50 -11.06
CA LEU A 74 -2.52 4.35 -10.69
C LEU A 74 -1.45 4.03 -11.73
N GLN A 75 -1.79 4.06 -13.03
CA GLN A 75 -0.83 3.89 -14.11
C GLN A 75 0.31 4.92 -14.05
N ARG A 76 -0.04 6.20 -13.84
CA ARG A 76 0.92 7.29 -13.70
C ARG A 76 1.80 7.11 -12.46
N ILE A 77 1.22 6.75 -11.32
CA ILE A 77 1.95 6.50 -10.06
C ILE A 77 2.95 5.34 -10.22
N VAL A 78 2.55 4.24 -10.86
CA VAL A 78 3.45 3.11 -11.11
C VAL A 78 4.57 3.49 -12.07
N ALA A 79 4.27 4.20 -13.16
CA ALA A 79 5.29 4.70 -14.09
C ALA A 79 6.28 5.61 -13.35
N LYS A 80 5.77 6.53 -12.54
CA LYS A 80 6.58 7.45 -11.72
C LYS A 80 7.51 6.72 -10.75
N TRP A 81 7.01 5.69 -10.06
CA TRP A 81 7.83 4.83 -9.20
C TRP A 81 8.94 4.13 -9.98
N ARG A 82 8.62 3.53 -11.15
CA ARG A 82 9.58 2.79 -11.98
C ARG A 82 10.69 3.67 -12.54
N HIS A 83 10.37 4.91 -12.90
CA HIS A 83 11.35 5.84 -13.49
C HIS A 83 12.17 6.60 -12.45
N GLY A 84 11.86 6.49 -11.15
CA GLY A 84 12.75 6.85 -10.03
C GLY A 84 13.17 8.32 -9.84
N HIS A 85 12.83 9.21 -10.76
CA HIS A 85 13.37 10.58 -10.81
C HIS A 85 12.40 11.68 -10.36
N GLN A 86 11.13 11.35 -10.06
CA GLN A 86 10.12 12.36 -9.76
C GLN A 86 9.55 12.19 -8.34
N LEU A 87 9.44 13.30 -7.60
CA LEU A 87 8.79 13.34 -6.29
C LEU A 87 7.28 13.23 -6.43
N PHE A 88 6.64 12.40 -5.61
CA PHE A 88 5.19 12.31 -5.49
C PHE A 88 4.61 13.59 -4.89
N SER A 89 3.50 14.08 -5.44
CA SER A 89 2.75 15.16 -4.78
C SER A 89 2.11 14.63 -3.50
N ARG A 90 1.74 15.53 -2.58
CA ARG A 90 1.00 15.13 -1.37
C ARG A 90 -0.34 14.48 -1.74
N ALA A 91 -1.02 15.00 -2.76
CA ALA A 91 -2.26 14.41 -3.28
C ALA A 91 -2.05 12.97 -3.79
N GLU A 92 -0.95 12.69 -4.51
CA GLU A 92 -0.61 11.33 -4.94
C GLU A 92 -0.33 10.41 -3.74
N LEU A 93 0.39 10.88 -2.73
CA LEU A 93 0.65 10.10 -1.51
C LEU A 93 -0.65 9.81 -0.73
N ALA A 94 -1.53 10.82 -0.59
CA ALA A 94 -2.84 10.66 0.02
C ALA A 94 -3.73 9.69 -0.77
N PHE A 95 -3.72 9.78 -2.10
CA PHE A 95 -4.42 8.85 -2.99
C PHE A 95 -3.92 7.41 -2.81
N ILE A 96 -2.60 7.19 -2.75
CA ILE A 96 -2.01 5.87 -2.50
C ILE A 96 -2.46 5.34 -1.13
N ALA A 97 -2.39 6.15 -0.08
CA ALA A 97 -2.78 5.73 1.27
C ALA A 97 -4.28 5.41 1.38
N GLN A 98 -5.14 6.21 0.72
CA GLN A 98 -6.58 5.95 0.64
C GLN A 98 -6.86 4.59 -0.02
N TRP A 99 -6.29 4.34 -1.20
CA TRP A 99 -6.48 3.05 -1.88
C TRP A 99 -5.83 1.89 -1.10
N ALA A 100 -4.70 2.11 -0.44
CA ALA A 100 -4.09 1.09 0.41
C ALA A 100 -4.99 0.72 1.60
N HIS A 101 -5.65 1.69 2.24
CA HIS A 101 -6.65 1.43 3.27
C HIS A 101 -7.86 0.66 2.70
N GLN A 102 -8.37 1.06 1.53
CA GLN A 102 -9.48 0.38 0.86
C GLN A 102 -9.19 -1.08 0.52
N ALA A 103 -7.92 -1.46 0.32
CA ALA A 103 -7.53 -2.86 0.08
C ALA A 103 -8.00 -3.76 1.21
N TYR A 104 -7.90 -3.28 2.45
CA TYR A 104 -8.35 -3.99 3.64
C TYR A 104 -9.87 -3.95 3.79
N MET A 105 -10.53 -2.82 3.46
CA MET A 105 -12.00 -2.76 3.48
C MET A 105 -12.66 -3.70 2.47
N PHE A 106 -12.05 -3.88 1.29
CA PHE A 106 -12.56 -4.79 0.26
C PHE A 106 -12.07 -6.24 0.44
N CYS A 107 -11.20 -6.46 1.42
CA CYS A 107 -10.65 -7.77 1.69
C CYS A 107 -11.73 -8.71 2.20
N LYS A 108 -11.74 -9.93 1.65
CA LYS A 108 -12.67 -10.99 2.05
C LYS A 108 -11.98 -12.10 2.83
N THR A 109 -10.70 -11.92 3.18
CA THR A 109 -9.92 -12.88 3.95
C THR A 109 -9.85 -12.44 5.42
N SER A 110 -9.86 -13.39 6.35
CA SER A 110 -9.74 -13.10 7.78
C SER A 110 -8.34 -12.61 8.13
N ASN A 111 -7.32 -13.06 7.38
CA ASN A 111 -5.91 -12.75 7.60
C ASN A 111 -5.27 -12.25 6.30
N VAL A 112 -4.23 -11.43 6.45
CA VAL A 112 -3.46 -10.81 5.36
C VAL A 112 -1.97 -11.01 5.61
N GLN A 113 -1.11 -10.67 4.65
CA GLN A 113 0.32 -10.80 4.85
C GLN A 113 0.86 -9.73 5.81
N ARG A 114 1.86 -10.07 6.62
CA ARG A 114 2.52 -9.12 7.53
C ARG A 114 3.14 -7.94 6.79
N HIS A 115 3.83 -8.20 5.68
CA HIS A 115 4.71 -7.21 5.05
C HIS A 115 3.98 -5.92 4.62
N PRO A 116 2.82 -5.97 3.93
CA PRO A 116 2.08 -4.77 3.57
C PRO A 116 1.57 -3.97 4.79
N VAL A 117 1.11 -4.67 5.84
CA VAL A 117 0.62 -4.04 7.08
C VAL A 117 1.77 -3.32 7.80
N LEU A 118 2.92 -3.97 7.90
CA LEU A 118 4.11 -3.40 8.50
C LEU A 118 4.59 -2.15 7.74
N ALA A 119 4.60 -2.20 6.41
CA ALA A 119 4.99 -1.06 5.59
C ALA A 119 4.06 0.15 5.82
N ASN A 120 2.75 -0.09 5.97
CA ASN A 120 1.79 0.96 6.27
C ASN A 120 2.03 1.58 7.67
N LEU A 121 2.19 0.74 8.70
CA LEU A 121 2.52 1.19 10.06
C LEU A 121 3.82 2.01 10.10
N GLN A 122 4.86 1.55 9.41
CA GLN A 122 6.15 2.24 9.36
C GLN A 122 6.07 3.56 8.58
N ALA A 123 5.32 3.60 7.47
CA ALA A 123 5.05 4.84 6.75
C ALA A 123 4.32 5.85 7.64
N PHE A 124 3.28 5.42 8.37
CA PHE A 124 2.59 6.28 9.34
C PHE A 124 3.56 6.82 10.41
N GLY A 125 4.36 5.94 11.02
CA GLY A 125 5.36 6.35 12.01
C GLY A 125 6.34 7.38 11.48
N SER A 126 6.78 7.23 10.24
CA SER A 126 7.73 8.13 9.59
C SER A 126 7.11 9.50 9.30
N VAL A 127 5.84 9.54 8.89
CA VAL A 127 5.08 10.79 8.72
C VAL A 127 4.91 11.52 10.05
N ILE A 128 4.53 10.81 11.13
CA ILE A 128 4.37 11.42 12.45
C ILE A 128 5.70 11.89 13.03
N ALA A 129 6.78 11.13 12.83
CA ALA A 129 8.12 11.56 13.25
C ALA A 129 8.53 12.86 12.54
N LEU A 130 8.32 12.96 11.23
CA LEU A 130 8.60 14.17 10.46
C LEU A 130 7.73 15.36 10.92
N ARG A 131 6.44 15.11 11.21
CA ARG A 131 5.55 16.13 11.77
C ARG A 131 6.07 16.67 13.10
N ASN A 132 6.47 15.79 14.02
CA ASN A 132 6.97 16.19 15.34
C ASN A 132 8.35 16.87 15.29
N GLU A 133 9.16 16.57 14.27
CA GLU A 133 10.44 17.26 14.04
C GLU A 133 10.22 18.72 13.61
N LEU A 134 9.28 18.95 12.68
CA LEU A 134 9.08 20.24 12.04
C LEU A 134 8.15 21.18 12.82
N TYR A 135 7.21 20.60 13.56
CA TYR A 135 6.27 21.35 14.38
C TYR A 135 6.55 21.03 15.84
N SER A 136 6.91 22.04 16.62
CA SER A 136 7.07 21.91 18.08
C SER A 136 5.73 21.52 18.69
N TYR A 137 5.51 20.20 18.78
CA TYR A 137 4.25 19.63 19.20
C TYR A 137 4.31 19.35 20.70
N THR A 138 3.44 20.00 21.46
CA THR A 138 3.07 19.53 22.79
C THR A 138 2.12 18.36 22.62
N ASP A 139 2.54 17.18 23.08
CA ASP A 139 1.82 15.90 23.01
C ASP A 139 0.35 16.11 23.42
N ASN A 140 -0.53 16.28 22.44
CA ASN A 140 -1.91 16.67 22.68
C ASN A 140 -2.67 15.37 22.95
N THR A 141 -2.99 15.13 24.22
CA THR A 141 -3.80 13.99 24.68
C THR A 141 -5.24 14.03 24.13
N GLU A 142 -5.59 15.08 23.39
CA GLU A 142 -6.88 15.34 22.75
C GLU A 142 -6.73 15.52 21.22
N GLY A 143 -7.76 15.16 20.45
CA GLY A 143 -7.77 15.30 18.99
C GLY A 143 -7.20 14.10 18.21
N ARG A 144 -6.44 14.36 17.14
CA ARG A 144 -5.99 13.34 16.18
C ARG A 144 -5.06 12.29 16.78
N ASP A 145 -4.25 12.65 17.75
CA ASP A 145 -3.34 11.70 18.39
C ASP A 145 -4.11 10.66 19.21
N ARG A 146 -5.25 11.05 19.81
CA ARG A 146 -6.20 10.11 20.43
C ARG A 146 -6.81 9.18 19.37
N TYR A 147 -7.17 9.72 18.22
CA TYR A 147 -7.69 8.94 17.10
C TYR A 147 -6.66 7.91 16.59
N TYR A 148 -5.41 8.31 16.35
CA TYR A 148 -4.34 7.40 15.93
C TYR A 148 -4.07 6.32 16.97
N ARG A 149 -3.96 6.68 18.25
CA ARG A 149 -3.77 5.70 19.34
C ARG A 149 -4.92 4.68 19.40
N GLY A 150 -6.16 5.12 19.16
CA GLY A 150 -7.32 4.23 19.11
C GLY A 150 -7.26 3.20 17.97
N ASN A 151 -6.79 3.62 16.80
CA ASN A 151 -6.71 2.77 15.61
C ASN A 151 -5.50 1.83 15.57
N LEU A 152 -4.39 2.19 16.23
CA LEU A 152 -3.19 1.32 16.31
C LEU A 152 -3.41 0.09 17.20
N GLY A 153 -4.47 0.08 18.02
CA GLY A 153 -4.74 -0.99 18.98
C GLY A 153 -3.65 -1.14 20.05
N GLY A 154 -3.57 -2.35 20.63
CA GLY A 154 -2.51 -2.74 21.57
C GLY A 154 -2.71 -2.28 23.02
N GLN A 155 -2.16 -3.06 23.96
CA GLN A 155 -2.07 -2.72 25.39
C GLN A 155 -0.87 -1.79 25.63
N GLY A 156 -1.05 -0.75 26.46
CA GLY A 156 0.03 0.16 26.91
C GLY A 156 0.45 1.26 25.92
N GLY A 157 1.20 2.24 26.43
CA GLY A 157 1.75 3.40 25.71
C GLY A 157 0.83 4.62 25.72
N ASP A 158 1.34 5.75 26.22
CA ASP A 158 0.60 7.03 26.23
C ASP A 158 0.89 7.84 24.95
N SER A 159 2.03 7.60 24.31
CA SER A 159 2.43 8.25 23.07
C SER A 159 2.14 7.40 21.82
N ILE A 160 1.99 8.05 20.65
CA ILE A 160 1.87 7.37 19.35
C ILE A 160 3.10 6.48 19.09
N LYS A 161 4.29 6.96 19.45
CA LYS A 161 5.55 6.24 19.22
C LYS A 161 5.57 4.89 19.94
N GLU A 162 5.17 4.87 21.22
CA GLU A 162 5.09 3.64 22.01
C GLU A 162 4.01 2.70 21.50
N LYS A 163 2.83 3.24 21.18
CA LYS A 163 1.73 2.46 20.58
C LYS A 163 2.15 1.80 19.27
N LEU A 164 2.84 2.54 18.39
CA LEU A 164 3.33 2.03 17.12
C LEU A 164 4.40 0.95 17.31
N ALA A 165 5.33 1.15 18.25
CA ALA A 165 6.35 0.16 18.58
C ALA A 165 5.71 -1.14 19.11
N SER A 166 4.73 -1.02 20.01
CA SER A 166 3.96 -2.14 20.55
C SER A 166 3.17 -2.87 19.44
N ALA A 167 2.46 -2.13 18.58
CA ALA A 167 1.73 -2.67 17.44
C ALA A 167 2.66 -3.40 16.46
N THR A 168 3.82 -2.83 16.14
CA THR A 168 4.81 -3.45 15.24
C THR A 168 5.44 -4.72 15.83
N ALA A 169 5.78 -4.69 17.12
CA ALA A 169 6.39 -5.81 17.82
C ALA A 169 5.42 -6.98 18.02
N SER A 170 4.14 -6.69 18.29
CA SER A 170 3.09 -7.70 18.49
C SER A 170 2.38 -8.15 17.22
N LEU A 171 2.71 -7.54 16.07
CA LEU A 171 2.15 -7.94 14.78
C LEU A 171 2.45 -9.44 14.55
N LYS A 172 1.46 -10.20 14.08
CA LYS A 172 1.65 -11.62 13.70
C LYS A 172 2.28 -11.72 12.30
N GLU A 173 2.67 -12.92 11.88
CA GLU A 173 3.05 -13.17 10.48
C GLU A 173 1.84 -13.07 9.52
N PHE A 174 0.66 -13.43 10.02
CA PHE A 174 -0.61 -13.30 9.31
C PHE A 174 -1.61 -12.52 10.16
N PRO A 175 -1.48 -11.19 10.27
CA PRO A 175 -2.39 -10.37 11.07
C PRO A 175 -3.83 -10.45 10.56
N TYR A 176 -4.79 -10.22 11.46
CA TYR A 176 -6.19 -10.11 11.06
C TYR A 176 -6.41 -8.92 10.13
N CYS A 177 -7.26 -9.11 9.13
CA CYS A 177 -7.59 -8.04 8.19
C CYS A 177 -8.24 -6.85 8.89
N SER A 178 -9.07 -7.08 9.91
CA SER A 178 -9.69 -6.00 10.70
C SER A 178 -8.65 -5.12 11.38
N PHE A 179 -7.61 -5.70 11.98
CA PHE A 179 -6.50 -4.94 12.54
C PHE A 179 -5.78 -4.11 11.48
N ALA A 180 -5.49 -4.72 10.32
CA ALA A 180 -4.85 -4.02 9.20
C ALA A 180 -5.69 -2.86 8.65
N GLU A 181 -7.01 -3.04 8.58
CA GLU A 181 -7.97 -1.99 8.20
C GLU A 181 -7.89 -0.79 9.17
N PHE A 182 -8.00 -1.03 10.47
CA PHE A 182 -7.91 0.05 11.46
C PHE A 182 -6.54 0.73 11.45
N ALA A 183 -5.45 -0.05 11.43
CA ALA A 183 -4.09 0.48 11.43
C ALA A 183 -3.79 1.33 10.20
N SER A 184 -4.22 0.88 9.01
CA SER A 184 -3.95 1.59 7.73
C SER A 184 -4.62 2.96 7.64
N ARG A 185 -5.74 3.13 8.36
CA ARG A 185 -6.47 4.40 8.43
C ARG A 185 -5.65 5.53 9.07
N CYS A 186 -4.67 5.19 9.91
CA CYS A 186 -3.76 6.19 10.50
C CYS A 186 -2.95 6.93 9.43
N LEU A 187 -2.38 6.20 8.47
CA LEU A 187 -1.59 6.80 7.38
C LEU A 187 -2.47 7.65 6.44
N GLU A 188 -3.64 7.11 6.06
CA GLU A 188 -4.62 7.83 5.22
C GLU A 188 -4.98 9.19 5.84
N VAL A 189 -5.38 9.17 7.12
CA VAL A 189 -5.78 10.38 7.85
C VAL A 189 -4.58 11.30 8.06
N ALA A 190 -3.39 10.75 8.32
CA ALA A 190 -2.19 11.57 8.47
C ALA A 190 -1.86 12.37 7.20
N LEU A 191 -1.84 11.72 6.03
CA LEU A 191 -1.52 12.38 4.76
C LEU A 191 -2.62 13.36 4.29
N ARG A 192 -3.86 13.16 4.72
CA ARG A 192 -4.96 14.09 4.42
C ARG A 192 -4.97 15.29 5.36
N ASP A 193 -4.91 15.04 6.67
CA ASP A 193 -5.29 16.06 7.65
C ASP A 193 -4.08 16.74 8.29
N GLU A 194 -2.92 16.08 8.44
CA GLU A 194 -1.75 16.64 9.15
C GLU A 194 -1.26 17.94 8.53
N PRO A 195 -0.63 18.84 9.31
CA PRO A 195 -0.01 20.04 8.77
C PRO A 195 0.86 19.73 7.57
N THR A 196 1.03 20.71 6.70
CA THR A 196 1.76 20.44 5.49
C THR A 196 3.26 20.24 5.72
N LEU A 197 3.69 19.00 5.53
CA LEU A 197 5.09 18.60 5.51
C LEU A 197 5.76 18.97 4.16
N PRO A 198 7.04 19.41 4.15
CA PRO A 198 7.81 19.66 2.93
C PRO A 198 7.82 18.42 2.03
N ALA A 199 7.55 18.63 0.73
CA ALA A 199 7.32 17.54 -0.21
C ALA A 199 8.55 16.63 -0.40
N ASP A 200 9.74 17.20 -0.44
CA ASP A 200 11.02 16.48 -0.51
C ASP A 200 11.21 15.57 0.71
N ARG A 201 11.09 16.13 1.91
CA ARG A 201 11.22 15.40 3.18
C ARG A 201 10.16 14.32 3.33
N LEU A 202 8.92 14.62 2.95
CA LEU A 202 7.82 13.66 2.97
C LEU A 202 8.08 12.49 1.99
N ASN A 203 8.58 12.79 0.79
CA ASN A 203 8.96 11.75 -0.17
C ASN A 203 10.12 10.89 0.35
N ASP A 204 11.12 11.48 0.99
CA ASP A 204 12.26 10.75 1.54
C ASP A 204 11.82 9.73 2.60
N VAL A 205 10.95 10.15 3.53
CA VAL A 205 10.46 9.26 4.60
C VAL A 205 9.45 8.22 4.10
N MET A 206 8.68 8.53 3.04
CA MET A 206 7.70 7.61 2.47
C MET A 206 8.32 6.58 1.52
N ARG A 207 9.40 6.94 0.81
CA ARG A 207 10.00 6.15 -0.27
C ARG A 207 10.27 4.68 0.07
N PRO A 208 10.79 4.32 1.26
CA PRO A 208 11.01 2.92 1.62
C PRO A 208 9.74 2.07 1.65
N HIS A 209 8.57 2.69 1.80
CA HIS A 209 7.30 2.02 2.00
C HIS A 209 6.40 2.07 0.76
N LEU A 210 6.70 2.94 -0.21
CA LEU A 210 5.85 3.20 -1.37
C LEU A 210 5.60 1.95 -2.23
N ALA A 211 6.58 1.06 -2.40
CA ALA A 211 6.38 -0.15 -3.21
C ALA A 211 5.23 -1.02 -2.66
N ALA A 212 5.21 -1.25 -1.35
CA ALA A 212 4.15 -2.03 -0.70
C ALA A 212 2.80 -1.29 -0.72
N LEU A 213 2.81 0.01 -0.45
CA LEU A 213 1.59 0.83 -0.47
C LEU A 213 0.97 0.92 -1.88
N ILE A 214 1.77 1.03 -2.93
CA ILE A 214 1.30 1.03 -4.32
C ILE A 214 0.69 -0.33 -4.68
N LYS A 215 1.31 -1.45 -4.27
CA LYS A 215 0.73 -2.78 -4.47
C LYS A 215 -0.60 -2.96 -3.74
N LEU A 216 -0.74 -2.45 -2.52
CA LEU A 216 -2.04 -2.41 -1.83
C LEU A 216 -3.06 -1.57 -2.60
N ALA A 217 -2.66 -0.40 -3.12
CA ALA A 217 -3.55 0.44 -3.91
C ALA A 217 -4.03 -0.24 -5.21
N LEU A 218 -3.13 -0.92 -5.92
CA LEU A 218 -3.46 -1.75 -7.08
C LEU A 218 -4.41 -2.89 -6.71
N ARG A 219 -4.20 -3.50 -5.54
CA ARG A 219 -5.03 -4.60 -5.03
C ARG A 219 -6.46 -4.14 -4.78
N ALA A 220 -6.61 -3.00 -4.13
CA ALA A 220 -7.90 -2.38 -3.87
C ALA A 220 -8.64 -2.03 -5.17
N TYR A 221 -7.93 -1.49 -6.17
CA TYR A 221 -8.51 -1.23 -7.48
C TYR A 221 -9.01 -2.50 -8.15
N PHE A 222 -8.20 -3.57 -8.14
CA PHE A 222 -8.59 -4.87 -8.69
C PHE A 222 -9.82 -5.44 -7.98
N GLN A 223 -9.88 -5.38 -6.64
CA GLN A 223 -11.03 -5.84 -5.87
C GLN A 223 -12.30 -5.02 -6.15
N SER A 224 -12.16 -3.70 -6.32
CA SER A 224 -13.26 -2.77 -6.59
C SER A 224 -13.83 -2.92 -8.01
N LYS A 225 -12.95 -3.02 -9.03
CA LYS A 225 -13.34 -2.98 -10.44
C LYS A 225 -13.38 -4.35 -11.12
N GLY A 226 -12.82 -5.38 -10.50
CA GLY A 226 -12.74 -6.74 -11.06
C GLY A 226 -11.72 -6.90 -12.21
N LYS A 227 -10.86 -5.90 -12.44
CA LYS A 227 -9.83 -5.89 -13.49
C LYS A 227 -8.58 -5.13 -13.04
N PRO A 228 -7.38 -5.46 -13.54
CA PRO A 228 -6.15 -4.76 -13.14
C PRO A 228 -6.10 -3.33 -13.68
N ALA A 229 -5.37 -2.46 -13.00
CA ALA A 229 -5.16 -1.08 -13.45
C ALA A 229 -4.15 -1.00 -14.62
N LEU A 230 -3.13 -1.87 -14.59
CA LEU A 230 -2.07 -1.96 -15.60
C LEU A 230 -2.36 -3.09 -16.60
N SER A 231 -1.84 -2.95 -17.82
CA SER A 231 -1.87 -4.06 -18.77
C SER A 231 -0.74 -5.07 -18.49
N VAL A 232 -0.92 -6.30 -18.96
CA VAL A 232 0.09 -7.36 -18.84
C VAL A 232 1.32 -7.07 -19.71
N GLU A 233 1.12 -6.39 -20.84
CA GLU A 233 2.17 -6.00 -21.79
C GLU A 233 3.09 -4.89 -21.24
N GLU A 234 2.56 -4.04 -20.37
CA GLU A 234 3.34 -3.06 -19.58
C GLU A 234 4.13 -3.71 -18.42
N GLY A 235 3.99 -5.02 -18.23
CA GLY A 235 4.50 -5.79 -17.10
C GLY A 235 5.68 -6.69 -17.44
N PHE A 236 6.87 -6.09 -17.57
CA PHE A 236 8.21 -6.73 -17.56
C PHE A 236 8.49 -7.73 -18.71
N GLY A 237 9.73 -7.67 -19.22
CA GLY A 237 10.11 -8.23 -20.53
C GLY A 237 9.94 -9.74 -20.73
N SER A 238 9.75 -10.10 -22.00
CA SER A 238 9.75 -11.47 -22.54
C SER A 238 11.11 -12.15 -22.31
N GLY A 239 11.18 -12.95 -21.25
CA GLY A 239 12.28 -13.89 -21.00
C GLY A 239 11.93 -15.30 -21.47
N THR A 240 12.95 -16.12 -21.73
CA THR A 240 12.81 -17.54 -22.06
C THR A 240 11.90 -18.24 -21.06
N ILE A 241 10.90 -19.01 -21.53
CA ILE A 241 9.96 -19.73 -20.67
C ILE A 241 10.75 -20.72 -19.80
N LYS A 242 10.94 -20.37 -18.54
CA LYS A 242 11.39 -21.29 -17.51
C LYS A 242 10.14 -21.74 -16.77
N TYR A 243 10.03 -23.05 -16.53
CA TYR A 243 8.97 -23.60 -15.71
C TYR A 243 9.49 -23.77 -14.29
N PRO A 244 8.78 -23.29 -13.26
CA PRO A 244 9.16 -23.60 -11.90
C PRO A 244 9.00 -25.10 -11.68
N SER A 245 9.87 -25.66 -10.84
CA SER A 245 9.85 -27.10 -10.61
C SER A 245 8.65 -27.47 -9.74
N THR A 246 8.01 -28.59 -10.05
CA THR A 246 7.03 -29.22 -9.17
C THR A 246 7.69 -29.55 -7.83
N VAL A 247 6.98 -29.31 -6.73
CA VAL A 247 7.43 -29.62 -5.37
C VAL A 247 6.61 -30.78 -4.82
N ALA A 248 7.27 -31.82 -4.32
CA ALA A 248 6.62 -32.96 -3.67
C ALA A 248 7.05 -33.04 -2.19
N LYS A 249 6.07 -33.18 -1.29
CA LYS A 249 6.25 -33.41 0.15
C LYS A 249 5.28 -34.51 0.59
N GLY A 250 5.83 -35.63 1.04
CA GLY A 250 5.04 -36.80 1.40
C GLY A 250 4.06 -37.19 0.29
N ARG A 251 2.76 -37.11 0.58
CA ARG A 251 1.66 -37.44 -0.35
C ARG A 251 1.07 -36.22 -1.08
N ILE A 252 1.68 -35.05 -0.93
CA ILE A 252 1.25 -33.80 -1.54
C ILE A 252 2.26 -33.39 -2.60
N THR A 253 1.76 -33.17 -3.81
CA THR A 253 2.54 -32.62 -4.92
C THR A 253 1.91 -31.32 -5.38
N VAL A 254 2.71 -30.27 -5.49
CA VAL A 254 2.28 -28.93 -5.90
C VAL A 254 2.96 -28.60 -7.22
N SER A 255 2.15 -28.47 -8.28
CA SER A 255 2.61 -28.26 -9.65
C SER A 255 2.20 -26.86 -10.13
N PRO A 256 3.15 -25.93 -10.31
CA PRO A 256 2.87 -24.59 -10.80
C PRO A 256 2.70 -24.59 -12.33
N ASN A 257 1.87 -23.68 -12.81
CA ASN A 257 1.75 -23.34 -14.22
C ASN A 257 1.74 -21.82 -14.35
N LEU A 258 2.67 -21.30 -15.13
CA LEU A 258 2.86 -19.87 -15.33
C LEU A 258 2.48 -19.51 -16.75
N ILE A 259 1.54 -18.59 -16.87
CA ILE A 259 1.12 -17.95 -18.11
C ILE A 259 1.41 -16.45 -17.95
N SER A 260 1.59 -15.72 -19.05
CA SER A 260 1.99 -14.30 -19.06
C SER A 260 1.21 -13.40 -18.09
N ASP A 261 -0.07 -13.69 -17.88
CA ASP A 261 -0.99 -12.93 -17.03
C ASP A 261 -1.53 -13.71 -15.81
N SER A 262 -1.10 -14.96 -15.63
CA SER A 262 -1.69 -15.82 -14.60
C SER A 262 -0.67 -16.79 -14.01
N MET A 263 -0.80 -17.01 -12.71
CA MET A 263 -0.08 -18.03 -11.96
C MET A 263 -1.12 -18.99 -11.41
N THR A 264 -1.10 -20.23 -11.89
CA THR A 264 -2.00 -21.29 -11.42
C THR A 264 -1.20 -22.42 -10.79
N VAL A 265 -1.83 -23.17 -9.88
CA VAL A 265 -1.19 -24.26 -9.17
C VAL A 265 -2.16 -25.43 -9.06
N GLY A 266 -1.72 -26.62 -9.47
CA GLY A 266 -2.39 -27.87 -9.18
C GLY A 266 -1.81 -28.49 -7.90
N ILE A 267 -2.66 -28.75 -6.92
CA ILE A 267 -2.31 -29.47 -5.69
C ILE A 267 -2.86 -30.87 -5.81
N ILE A 268 -1.97 -31.84 -5.99
CA ILE A 268 -2.28 -33.26 -6.11
C ILE A 268 -2.09 -33.88 -4.73
N TRP A 269 -3.14 -34.48 -4.20
CA TRP A 269 -3.10 -35.25 -2.96
C TRP A 269 -3.35 -36.73 -3.27
N GLU A 270 -2.30 -37.52 -3.17
CA GLU A 270 -2.33 -38.95 -3.46
C GLU A 270 -3.15 -39.72 -2.42
N GLY A 271 -3.09 -39.31 -1.15
CA GLY A 271 -3.82 -39.95 -0.05
C GLY A 271 -5.34 -39.88 -0.19
N GLY A 272 -5.85 -38.86 -0.87
CA GLY A 272 -7.28 -38.67 -1.13
C GLY A 272 -7.70 -38.84 -2.59
N ASN A 273 -6.77 -39.22 -3.47
CA ASN A 273 -6.96 -39.29 -4.92
C ASN A 273 -7.66 -38.03 -5.49
N LEU A 274 -7.16 -36.85 -5.11
CA LEU A 274 -7.79 -35.57 -5.40
C LEU A 274 -6.79 -34.58 -6.00
N ILE A 275 -7.27 -33.76 -6.94
CA ILE A 275 -6.53 -32.60 -7.46
C ILE A 275 -7.33 -31.34 -7.17
N VAL A 276 -6.70 -30.39 -6.47
CA VAL A 276 -7.26 -29.05 -6.22
C VAL A 276 -6.56 -28.05 -7.13
N ALA A 277 -7.35 -27.39 -7.99
CA ALA A 277 -6.85 -26.36 -8.89
C ALA A 277 -7.01 -24.96 -8.28
N VAL A 278 -5.89 -24.26 -8.12
CA VAL A 278 -5.78 -22.85 -7.75
C VAL A 278 -5.54 -22.07 -9.04
N ASN A 279 -6.50 -21.25 -9.45
CA ASN A 279 -6.64 -20.79 -10.84
C ASN A 279 -6.14 -19.36 -11.07
N SER A 280 -5.60 -18.70 -10.06
CA SER A 280 -5.03 -17.37 -10.23
C SER A 280 -3.98 -17.06 -9.16
N PHE A 281 -3.15 -16.07 -9.48
CA PHE A 281 -2.19 -15.45 -8.57
C PHE A 281 -2.85 -15.02 -7.25
N ILE A 282 -4.05 -14.44 -7.34
CA ILE A 282 -4.82 -13.99 -6.18
C ILE A 282 -5.26 -15.16 -5.30
N GLU A 283 -5.77 -16.23 -5.89
CA GLU A 283 -6.19 -17.41 -5.15
C GLU A 283 -4.99 -18.13 -4.51
N LEU A 284 -3.83 -18.11 -5.18
CA LEU A 284 -2.60 -18.68 -4.62
C LEU A 284 -2.11 -17.89 -3.41
N GLY A 285 -2.06 -16.55 -3.51
CA GLY A 285 -1.71 -15.69 -2.38
C GLY A 285 -2.66 -15.87 -1.21
N GLU A 286 -3.98 -15.94 -1.46
CA GLU A 286 -4.99 -16.25 -0.45
C GLU A 286 -4.72 -17.60 0.22
N LEU A 287 -4.52 -18.67 -0.56
CA LEU A 287 -4.28 -20.00 -0.01
C LEU A 287 -3.01 -20.05 0.85
N VAL A 288 -1.91 -19.47 0.39
CA VAL A 288 -0.64 -19.42 1.14
C VAL A 288 -0.84 -18.70 2.48
N THR A 289 -1.52 -17.56 2.47
CA THR A 289 -1.84 -16.80 3.69
C THR A 289 -2.71 -17.61 4.66
N LEU A 290 -3.76 -18.27 4.17
CA LEU A 290 -4.66 -19.02 5.04
C LEU A 290 -4.00 -20.29 5.60
N VAL A 291 -3.22 -21.03 4.81
CA VAL A 291 -2.47 -22.21 5.27
C VAL A 291 -1.45 -21.81 6.36
N GLY A 292 -0.80 -20.65 6.19
CA GLY A 292 0.08 -20.11 7.21
C GLY A 292 -0.65 -19.67 8.49
N ALA A 293 -1.81 -19.02 8.35
CA ALA A 293 -2.56 -18.45 9.47
C ALA A 293 -3.26 -19.49 10.36
N VAL A 294 -3.85 -20.54 9.78
CA VAL A 294 -4.65 -21.55 10.52
C VAL A 294 -3.84 -22.34 11.56
N CYS A 295 -2.51 -22.32 11.49
CA CYS A 295 -1.66 -22.92 12.52
C CYS A 295 -1.76 -22.17 13.87
N SER A 296 -2.20 -20.91 13.85
CA SER A 296 -2.31 -20.04 15.02
C SER A 296 -3.74 -19.64 15.36
N GLU A 297 -4.69 -20.03 14.52
CA GLU A 297 -6.09 -19.59 14.56
C GLU A 297 -7.00 -20.81 14.35
N TYR A 298 -8.08 -20.89 15.13
CA TYR A 298 -9.00 -22.03 15.01
C TYR A 298 -9.62 -22.16 13.61
N GLN A 299 -10.00 -21.04 13.01
CA GLN A 299 -10.58 -21.00 11.68
C GLN A 299 -10.15 -19.73 10.97
N VAL A 300 -9.78 -19.88 9.71
CA VAL A 300 -9.48 -18.77 8.80
C VAL A 300 -10.34 -18.90 7.56
N THR A 301 -10.83 -17.76 7.07
CA THR A 301 -11.80 -17.70 5.99
C THR A 301 -11.27 -16.79 4.91
N GLY A 302 -11.33 -17.24 3.66
CA GLY A 302 -11.08 -16.44 2.48
C GLY A 302 -12.29 -16.38 1.56
N LYS A 303 -12.08 -15.81 0.37
CA LYS A 303 -13.13 -15.74 -0.66
C LYS A 303 -13.47 -17.13 -1.19
N ARG A 304 -12.47 -17.99 -1.39
CA ARG A 304 -12.63 -19.31 -2.00
C ARG A 304 -12.33 -20.45 -1.02
N PHE A 305 -11.46 -20.20 -0.05
CA PHE A 305 -10.97 -21.22 0.88
C PHE A 305 -11.48 -20.96 2.29
N ILE A 306 -11.87 -22.00 3.00
CA ILE A 306 -12.06 -21.97 4.46
C ILE A 306 -11.18 -23.07 5.04
N LEU A 307 -10.32 -22.71 6.00
CA LEU A 307 -9.47 -23.65 6.71
C LEU A 307 -9.84 -23.66 8.20
N THR A 308 -10.02 -24.86 8.75
CA THR A 308 -10.30 -25.07 10.17
C THR A 308 -9.27 -26.01 10.79
N GLN A 309 -8.74 -25.63 11.94
CA GLN A 309 -7.84 -26.45 12.75
C GLN A 309 -8.64 -27.50 13.54
N PRO A 310 -8.10 -28.72 13.74
CA PRO A 310 -8.73 -29.72 14.58
C PRO A 310 -8.88 -29.30 16.06
N MET A 311 -10.08 -29.45 16.64
CA MET A 311 -10.34 -29.20 18.07
C MET A 311 -10.08 -30.41 18.98
N ALA A 312 -9.84 -31.58 18.40
CA ALA A 312 -9.68 -32.84 19.12
C ALA A 312 -8.52 -33.66 18.52
N PRO A 313 -7.90 -34.58 19.28
CA PRO A 313 -6.74 -35.36 18.83
C PRO A 313 -6.96 -36.21 17.57
N LEU A 314 -8.22 -36.52 17.25
CA LEU A 314 -8.63 -37.29 16.07
C LEU A 314 -9.27 -36.42 14.97
N ALA A 315 -9.38 -35.10 15.20
CA ALA A 315 -9.94 -34.19 14.21
C ALA A 315 -8.91 -33.90 13.11
N GLN A 316 -9.41 -33.56 11.93
CA GLN A 316 -8.62 -33.26 10.74
C GLN A 316 -8.61 -31.75 10.47
N TYR A 317 -7.59 -31.28 9.78
CA TYR A 317 -7.63 -29.96 9.16
C TYR A 317 -8.63 -30.01 8.02
N VAL A 318 -9.56 -29.05 7.96
CA VAL A 318 -10.60 -29.05 6.93
C VAL A 318 -10.39 -27.89 5.98
N MET A 319 -10.22 -28.17 4.69
CA MET A 319 -10.23 -27.18 3.62
C MET A 319 -11.53 -27.28 2.82
N ARG A 320 -12.27 -26.19 2.70
CA ARG A 320 -13.43 -26.11 1.80
C ARG A 320 -13.08 -25.31 0.55
N VAL A 321 -13.34 -25.87 -0.62
CA VAL A 321 -13.10 -25.24 -1.93
C VAL A 321 -14.26 -25.57 -2.87
N GLY A 322 -14.98 -24.55 -3.35
CA GLY A 322 -16.04 -24.75 -4.35
C GLY A 322 -17.15 -25.72 -3.91
N GLY A 323 -17.45 -25.77 -2.62
CA GLY A 323 -18.44 -26.69 -2.05
C GLY A 323 -17.91 -28.09 -1.69
N VAL A 324 -16.67 -28.41 -2.08
CA VAL A 324 -16.00 -29.67 -1.68
C VAL A 324 -15.30 -29.45 -0.35
N GLN A 325 -15.43 -30.43 0.56
CA GLN A 325 -14.71 -30.47 1.82
C GLN A 325 -13.60 -31.52 1.75
N ILE A 326 -12.38 -31.10 2.06
CA ILE A 326 -11.17 -31.91 2.05
C ILE A 326 -10.64 -31.94 3.47
N ALA A 327 -10.34 -33.13 3.97
CA ALA A 327 -9.90 -33.30 5.34
C ALA A 327 -8.50 -33.91 5.36
N PHE A 328 -7.55 -33.20 5.97
CA PHE A 328 -6.15 -33.57 6.05
C PHE A 328 -5.81 -34.05 7.46
N GLN A 329 -5.04 -35.14 7.56
CA GLN A 329 -4.34 -35.45 8.81
C GLN A 329 -3.27 -34.39 9.08
N GLY A 330 -2.80 -34.29 10.33
CA GLY A 330 -1.80 -33.28 10.73
C GLY A 330 -0.53 -33.31 9.86
N THR A 331 0.00 -34.50 9.60
CA THR A 331 1.19 -34.68 8.74
C THR A 331 0.92 -34.29 7.29
N GLU A 332 -0.26 -34.57 6.75
CA GLU A 332 -0.63 -34.20 5.38
C GLU A 332 -0.81 -32.68 5.23
N PHE A 333 -1.32 -32.03 6.27
CA PHE A 333 -1.42 -30.57 6.31
C PHE A 333 -0.02 -29.92 6.41
N ASP A 334 0.87 -30.50 7.21
CA ASP A 334 2.27 -30.06 7.29
C ASP A 334 3.01 -30.22 5.96
N ASP A 335 2.78 -31.34 5.25
CA ASP A 335 3.30 -31.58 3.90
C ASP A 335 2.80 -30.53 2.90
N LEU A 336 1.50 -30.20 2.92
CA LEU A 336 0.92 -29.14 2.10
C LEU A 336 1.58 -27.78 2.37
N ARG A 337 1.69 -27.41 3.65
CA ARG A 337 2.33 -26.16 4.07
C ARG A 337 3.80 -26.10 3.62
N ALA A 338 4.54 -27.19 3.81
CA ALA A 338 5.94 -27.28 3.39
C ALA A 338 6.08 -27.18 1.86
N ALA A 339 5.22 -27.85 1.11
CA ALA A 339 5.26 -27.83 -0.36
C ALA A 339 4.95 -26.44 -0.92
N LEU A 340 3.93 -25.75 -0.39
CA LEU A 340 3.61 -24.38 -0.77
C LEU A 340 4.74 -23.41 -0.40
N THR A 341 5.31 -23.53 0.80
CA THR A 341 6.42 -22.67 1.25
C THR A 341 7.65 -22.84 0.34
N GLU A 342 8.02 -24.07 0.02
CA GLU A 342 9.15 -24.36 -0.86
C GLU A 342 8.89 -23.90 -2.31
N LEU A 343 7.67 -24.06 -2.82
CA LEU A 343 7.29 -23.54 -4.13
C LEU A 343 7.46 -22.02 -4.19
N MET A 344 6.91 -21.29 -3.21
CA MET A 344 7.01 -19.82 -3.14
C MET A 344 8.43 -19.32 -2.90
N ALA A 345 9.32 -20.17 -2.36
CA ALA A 345 10.73 -19.88 -2.20
C ALA A 345 11.54 -20.01 -3.50
N GLN A 346 11.03 -20.69 -4.54
CA GLN A 346 11.74 -20.81 -5.80
C GLN A 346 11.97 -19.43 -6.46
N PRO A 347 13.19 -19.14 -6.95
CA PRO A 347 13.51 -17.81 -7.50
C PRO A 347 12.56 -17.36 -8.61
N LEU A 348 12.16 -18.27 -9.49
CA LEU A 348 11.24 -17.98 -10.58
C LEU A 348 9.83 -17.68 -10.07
N MET A 349 9.30 -18.50 -9.14
CA MET A 349 8.00 -18.24 -8.52
C MET A 349 7.98 -16.89 -7.82
N ARG A 350 9.04 -16.56 -7.07
CA ARG A 350 9.15 -15.26 -6.38
C ARG A 350 9.19 -14.09 -7.38
N SER A 351 9.97 -14.21 -8.45
CA SER A 351 10.07 -13.19 -9.49
C SER A 351 8.72 -12.95 -10.18
N GLU A 352 8.01 -14.01 -10.52
CA GLU A 352 6.72 -13.91 -11.20
C GLU A 352 5.60 -13.46 -10.26
N TYR A 353 5.63 -13.88 -8.99
CA TYR A 353 4.72 -13.37 -7.97
C TYR A 353 4.92 -11.86 -7.78
N GLU A 354 6.16 -11.40 -7.67
CA GLU A 354 6.49 -9.98 -7.58
C GLU A 354 6.03 -9.20 -8.82
N ARG A 355 6.22 -9.75 -10.03
CA ARG A 355 5.75 -9.14 -11.28
C ARG A 355 4.23 -9.01 -11.30
N LEU A 356 3.49 -10.07 -10.96
CA LEU A 356 2.04 -10.08 -10.93
C LEU A 356 1.48 -9.18 -9.81
N ALA A 357 2.18 -9.03 -8.69
CA ALA A 357 1.84 -8.08 -7.64
C ALA A 357 1.85 -6.62 -8.14
N TRP A 358 2.69 -6.28 -9.13
CA TRP A 358 2.65 -4.97 -9.78
C TRP A 358 1.48 -4.78 -10.75
N ILE A 359 0.75 -5.84 -11.12
CA ILE A 359 -0.41 -5.77 -12.03
C ILE A 359 -1.72 -5.87 -11.24
N TYR A 360 -1.80 -6.86 -10.35
CA TYR A 360 -3.01 -7.23 -9.60
C TYR A 360 -3.00 -6.74 -8.15
N GLY A 361 -1.86 -6.22 -7.67
CA GLY A 361 -1.65 -5.85 -6.27
C GLY A 361 -1.37 -7.04 -5.34
N ASP A 362 -1.06 -6.74 -4.09
CA ASP A 362 -0.76 -7.73 -3.03
C ASP A 362 -1.35 -7.26 -1.70
N ILE A 363 -1.72 -8.18 -0.79
CA ILE A 363 -2.38 -7.85 0.49
C ILE A 363 -2.03 -8.80 1.63
#